data_AF-W6MEV0-F1
#
_entry.id   AF-W6MEV0-F1
#
_cell.length_a   1.000
_cell.length_b   1.000
_cell.length_c   1.000
_cell.angle_alpha   90.00
_cell.angle_beta   90.00
_cell.angle_gamma   90.00
#
_symmetry.space_group_name_H-M   'P 1'
#
loop_
_entity.id
_entity.type
_entity.pdbx_description
1 polymer ?
#
loop_
_entity_poly.entity_id
_entity_poly.type
_entity_poly.pdbx_seq_one_letter_code
_entity_poly.pdbx_strand_id
1 'polypeptide(L)' 'VSSIIGDQLKGLWRNGELELLGHYCNYRVKPTLDGWELVFVGSVTCPGWTTIRGESRTTSQSGVVNRAV' A
#
# COMPACT_ATOMS: atom_id res chain seq x y z
N VAL A 1 6.53 21.92 16.32
CA VAL A 1 6.60 22.26 14.88
C VAL A 1 5.88 21.15 14.11
N SER A 2 4.57 21.27 13.90
CA SER A 2 3.82 20.31 13.07
C SER A 2 3.92 20.77 11.64
N SER A 3 4.78 20.12 10.85
CA SER A 3 4.84 20.34 9.42
C SER A 3 3.53 19.81 8.82
N ILE A 4 2.78 20.68 8.15
CA ILE A 4 1.53 20.34 7.42
C ILE A 4 1.74 19.15 6.48
N ILE A 5 2.98 18.97 6.01
CA ILE A 5 3.45 17.86 5.19
C ILE A 5 3.34 16.51 5.93
N GLY A 6 3.67 16.45 7.22
CA GLY A 6 3.68 15.20 8.00
C GLY A 6 2.30 14.59 8.22
N ASP A 7 1.27 15.41 8.43
CA ASP A 7 -0.09 14.94 8.66
C ASP A 7 -0.83 14.62 7.34
N GLN A 8 -0.57 15.38 6.27
CA GLN A 8 -1.03 15.00 4.92
C GLN A 8 -0.41 13.69 4.46
N LEU A 9 0.87 13.51 4.75
CA LEU A 9 1.58 12.27 4.51
C LEU A 9 0.86 11.13 5.25
N LYS A 10 0.62 11.19 6.57
CA LYS A 10 -0.04 10.09 7.32
C LYS A 10 -1.35 9.59 6.71
N GLY A 11 -2.18 10.46 6.13
CA GLY A 11 -3.42 10.07 5.45
C GLY A 11 -3.24 9.24 4.17
N LEU A 12 -2.01 9.20 3.64
CA LEU A 12 -1.65 8.42 2.47
C LEU A 12 -1.23 6.99 2.80
N TRP A 13 -0.80 6.73 4.05
CA TRP A 13 -0.58 5.36 4.51
C TRP A 13 -1.94 4.70 4.69
N ARG A 14 -2.14 3.57 4.02
CA ARG A 14 -3.35 2.78 4.17
C ARG A 14 -2.97 1.35 4.47
N ASN A 15 -3.59 0.78 5.46
CA ASN A 15 -3.49 -0.64 5.76
C ASN A 15 -4.89 -1.13 6.05
N GLY A 16 -5.17 -2.36 5.64
CA GLY A 16 -6.48 -2.96 5.84
C GLY A 16 -6.52 -4.36 5.30
N GLU A 17 -7.73 -4.89 5.30
CA GLU A 17 -8.02 -6.21 4.78
C GLU A 17 -8.77 -6.07 3.44
N LEU A 18 -8.51 -7.00 2.54
CA LEU A 18 -9.25 -7.18 1.30
C LEU A 18 -9.56 -8.67 1.15
N GLU A 19 -10.61 -8.97 0.42
CA GLU A 19 -10.94 -10.34 0.06
C GLU A 19 -10.40 -10.62 -1.34
N LEU A 20 -9.59 -11.67 -1.48
CA LEU A 20 -9.06 -12.14 -2.75
C LEU A 20 -9.42 -13.61 -2.92
N LEU A 21 -10.18 -13.91 -3.97
CA LEU A 21 -10.64 -15.27 -4.29
C LEU A 21 -11.31 -15.99 -3.10
N GLY A 22 -12.07 -15.28 -2.26
CA GLY A 22 -12.73 -15.87 -1.08
C GLY A 22 -11.85 -15.97 0.17
N HIS A 23 -10.62 -15.45 0.13
CA HIS A 23 -9.69 -15.47 1.25
C HIS A 23 -9.37 -14.05 1.73
N TYR A 24 -9.31 -13.86 3.05
CA TYR A 24 -8.92 -12.59 3.64
C TYR A 24 -7.41 -12.37 3.53
N CYS A 25 -7.03 -11.28 2.89
CA CYS A 25 -5.67 -10.84 2.71
C CYS A 25 -5.46 -9.47 3.34
N ASN A 26 -4.26 -9.25 3.85
CA ASN A 26 -3.85 -7.97 4.38
C ASN A 26 -3.12 -7.19 3.29
N TYR A 27 -3.47 -5.92 3.13
CA TYR A 27 -2.74 -5.00 2.28
C TYR A 27 -2.12 -3.86 3.09
N ARG A 28 -1.01 -3.33 2.58
CA ARG A 28 -0.33 -2.16 3.12
C ARG A 28 0.12 -1.27 1.98
N VAL A 29 -0.12 0.02 2.12
CA VAL A 29 0.32 1.07 1.21
C VAL A 29 1.22 2.02 1.99
N LYS A 30 2.45 2.17 1.50
CA LYS A 30 3.46 3.07 2.06
C LYS A 30 3.87 4.08 0.98
N PRO A 31 3.55 5.37 1.13
CA PRO A 31 4.18 6.41 0.34
C PRO A 31 5.67 6.50 0.70
N THR A 32 6.50 6.66 -0.32
CA THR A 32 7.96 6.76 -0.24
C THR A 32 8.39 7.88 -1.17
N LEU A 33 9.27 8.76 -0.70
CA LEU A 33 9.90 9.76 -1.55
C LEU A 33 11.08 9.10 -2.27
N ASP A 34 11.01 9.05 -3.60
CA ASP A 34 12.13 8.64 -4.45
C ASP A 34 12.66 9.87 -5.17
N GLY A 35 13.79 10.41 -4.69
CA GLY A 35 14.25 11.73 -5.07
C GLY A 35 13.25 12.82 -4.69
N TRP A 36 12.64 13.45 -5.69
CA TRP A 36 11.61 14.50 -5.53
C TRP A 36 10.20 14.03 -5.90
N GLU A 37 10.03 12.74 -6.19
CA GLU A 37 8.75 12.17 -6.59
C GLU A 37 8.12 11.33 -5.47
N LEU A 38 6.80 11.47 -5.29
CA LEU A 38 6.03 10.70 -4.33
C LEU A 38 5.55 9.40 -4.97
N VAL A 39 6.11 8.28 -4.50
CA VAL A 39 5.79 6.94 -5.01
C VAL A 39 5.08 6.12 -3.94
N PHE A 40 4.02 5.41 -4.32
CA PHE A 40 3.29 4.51 -3.46
C PHE A 40 3.77 3.08 -3.65
N VAL A 41 4.16 2.44 -2.56
CA VAL A 41 4.53 1.03 -2.52
C VAL A 41 3.39 0.27 -1.85
N GLY A 42 2.77 -0.64 -2.60
CA GLY A 42 1.70 -1.50 -2.12
C GLY A 42 2.23 -2.90 -1.90
N SER A 43 1.83 -3.55 -0.82
CA SER A 43 2.05 -4.97 -0.61
C SER A 43 0.78 -5.67 -0.16
N VAL A 44 0.60 -6.90 -0.61
CA VAL A 44 -0.53 -7.77 -0.24
C VAL A 44 0.01 -9.11 0.23
N THR A 45 -0.57 -9.63 1.30
CA THR A 45 -0.21 -10.93 1.88
C THR A 45 -1.47 -11.63 2.39
N CYS A 46 -1.62 -12.91 2.08
CA CYS A 46 -2.81 -13.69 2.44
C CYS A 46 -2.47 -14.79 3.47
N PRO A 47 -2.45 -14.46 4.77
CA PRO A 47 -2.10 -15.42 5.81
C PRO A 47 -3.10 -16.59 5.84
N GLY A 48 -2.60 -17.81 5.92
CA GLY A 48 -3.44 -19.02 5.94
C GLY A 48 -3.90 -19.53 4.58
N TRP A 49 -3.72 -18.76 3.50
CA TRP A 49 -4.03 -19.21 2.13
C TRP A 49 -2.77 -19.46 1.29
N THR A 50 -1.87 -18.48 1.20
CA THR A 50 -0.63 -18.60 0.44
C THR A 50 0.53 -17.82 1.08
N THR A 51 1.75 -18.32 0.87
CA THR A 51 2.98 -17.59 1.27
C THR A 51 3.42 -16.56 0.23
N ILE A 52 2.72 -16.49 -0.91
CA ILE A 52 2.98 -15.51 -1.96
C ILE A 52 2.64 -14.12 -1.43
N ARG A 53 3.55 -13.18 -1.71
CA ARG A 53 3.38 -11.76 -1.42
C ARG A 53 3.40 -11.03 -2.75
N GLY A 54 2.36 -10.24 -3.01
CA GLY A 54 2.33 -9.34 -4.14
C GLY A 54 2.85 -7.98 -3.72
N GLU A 55 3.72 -7.40 -4.53
CA GLU A 55 4.28 -6.07 -4.29
C GLU A 55 4.16 -5.24 -5.56
N SER A 56 3.80 -3.97 -5.40
CA SER A 56 3.68 -3.05 -6.51
C SER A 56 4.21 -1.66 -6.15
N ARG A 57 4.63 -0.95 -7.20
CA ARG A 57 5.17 0.40 -7.09
C ARG A 57 4.52 1.27 -8.16
N THR A 58 3.89 2.38 -7.75
CA THR A 58 3.27 3.33 -8.69
C THR A 58 3.19 4.72 -8.10
N THR A 59 3.14 5.73 -8.96
CA THR A 59 2.88 7.13 -8.61
C THR A 59 1.40 7.40 -8.31
N SER A 60 0.51 6.45 -8.62
CA SER A 60 -0.93 6.54 -8.33
C SER A 60 -1.29 5.88 -7.01
N GLN A 61 -1.88 6.66 -6.09
CA GLN A 61 -2.33 6.16 -4.78
C GLN A 61 -3.44 5.11 -4.90
N SER A 62 -4.39 5.28 -5.83
CA SER A 62 -5.59 4.42 -5.91
C SER A 62 -5.33 3.08 -6.59
N GLY A 63 -4.35 3.01 -7.50
CA GLY A 63 -4.06 1.81 -8.29
C GLY A 63 -3.05 0.85 -7.66
N VAL A 64 -2.36 1.26 -6.60
CA VAL A 64 -1.22 0.51 -6.05
C VAL A 64 -1.65 -0.84 -5.45
N VAL A 65 -2.79 -0.90 -4.75
CA VAL A 65 -3.26 -2.17 -4.16
C VAL A 65 -3.69 -3.15 -5.24
N ASN A 66 -4.44 -2.68 -6.24
CA ASN A 66 -4.89 -3.53 -7.35
C ASN A 66 -3.74 -4.05 -8.22
N ARG A 67 -2.61 -3.34 -8.28
CA ARG A 67 -1.39 -3.82 -8.95
C ARG A 67 -0.58 -4.81 -8.13
N ALA A 68 -0.82 -4.89 -6.83
CA ALA A 68 -0.12 -5.77 -5.90
C ALA A 68 -0.89 -7.09 -5.66
N VAL A 69 -2.02 -7.28 -6.33
CA VAL A 69 -2.87 -8.47 -6.32
C VAL A 69 -2.74 -9.16 -7.67
#